data_AF-A0A6C0JLH4-F1
#
_entry.id   AF-A0A6C0JLH4-F1
#
_cell.length_a   1.000
_cell.length_b   1.000
_cell.length_c   1.000
_cell.angle_alpha   90.00
_cell.angle_beta   90.00
_cell.angle_gamma   90.00
#
_symmetry.space_group_name_H-M   'P 1'
#
loop_
_entity.id
_entity.type
_entity.pdbx_description
1 polymer ?
#
loop_
_entity_poly.entity_id
_entity_poly.type
_entity_poly.pdbx_seq_one_letter_code
_entity_poly.pdbx_strand_id
1 'polypeptide(L)'
;MDTICNGIRSNGTRCTRPNKPGTGDGTKCGIHHNAILKYGPHTNARRELGFLNRKEIADYNNNHNNIRDAQIQQGINNDTIWLLNANHAADMRLMRARHTRLQTDLVIQQREEIRRTGVDPDTAARERDVIERRARRERIMIHRNRIIDARHQALQQPQPQAPRIAPQERQLAEFAADPQNVHTVEAVTHTKRIVARVREIPVPEGYRWNTHIVSKTIGEIIAECQLNAHAAAQMFNQYVSPVAIYDIEEGIYGKVLDSVWQYVKASPDKEDLCKILKNEMTDNIGMCAQGNLSRICNILAGYMEGVGPQESLSERLGRVLPPLLQIEDAAERIRQACVILAENKVSANEWDTWIEPLMDEEQIEFYELIREQFNTINNIIT
;
A
#
# COMPACT_ATOMS: atom_id res chain seq x y z
N MET A 1 -53.23 -0.49 12.08
CA MET A 1 -52.26 -1.55 12.41
C MET A 1 -50.92 -1.10 11.86
N ASP A 2 -49.94 -0.84 12.71
CA ASP A 2 -48.61 -0.44 12.26
C ASP A 2 -47.95 -1.62 11.53
N THR A 3 -47.83 -1.50 10.21
CA THR A 3 -47.17 -2.52 9.40
C THR A 3 -45.66 -2.46 9.65
N ILE A 4 -45.07 -3.64 9.92
CA ILE A 4 -43.63 -3.79 10.14
C ILE A 4 -42.92 -3.78 8.79
N CYS A 5 -41.72 -3.21 8.74
CA CYS A 5 -40.86 -3.18 7.56
C CYS A 5 -40.53 -4.58 7.04
N ASN A 6 -40.82 -4.81 5.76
CA ASN A 6 -40.47 -6.06 5.07
C ASN A 6 -39.00 -6.08 4.57
N GLY A 7 -38.19 -5.08 4.93
CA GLY A 7 -36.77 -4.98 4.56
C GLY A 7 -35.89 -6.01 5.25
N ILE A 8 -34.83 -6.43 4.56
CA ILE A 8 -33.80 -7.30 5.14
C ILE A 8 -32.58 -6.46 5.53
N ARG A 9 -32.08 -6.67 6.75
CA ARG A 9 -30.88 -6.00 7.25
C ARG A 9 -29.61 -6.64 6.66
N SER A 10 -28.48 -5.95 6.75
CA SER A 10 -27.19 -6.46 6.25
C SER A 10 -26.75 -7.78 6.89
N ASN A 11 -27.22 -8.07 8.11
CA ASN A 11 -27.00 -9.34 8.81
C ASN A 11 -28.00 -10.45 8.41
N GLY A 12 -28.85 -10.23 7.41
CA GLY A 12 -29.85 -11.19 6.93
C GLY A 12 -31.11 -11.33 7.78
N THR A 13 -31.26 -10.56 8.85
CA THR A 13 -32.49 -10.57 9.67
C THR A 13 -33.57 -9.64 9.10
N ARG A 14 -34.84 -9.96 9.35
CA ARG A 14 -35.97 -9.07 9.02
C ARG A 14 -35.91 -7.78 9.83
N CYS A 15 -36.26 -6.68 9.19
CA CYS A 15 -36.33 -5.40 9.87
C CYS A 15 -37.50 -5.37 10.84
N THR A 16 -37.23 -4.99 12.09
CA THR A 16 -38.26 -4.84 13.13
C THR A 16 -38.79 -3.41 13.27
N ARG A 17 -38.37 -2.48 12.41
CA ARG A 17 -38.81 -1.07 12.48
C ARG A 17 -40.20 -0.93 11.85
N PRO A 18 -41.05 -0.04 12.37
CA PRO A 18 -42.33 0.27 11.72
C PRO A 18 -42.10 0.89 10.33
N ASN A 19 -43.05 0.67 9.43
CA ASN A 19 -43.09 1.36 8.15
C ASN A 19 -43.23 2.85 8.35
N LYS A 20 -42.65 3.63 7.43
CA LYS A 20 -42.81 5.09 7.44
C LYS A 20 -43.98 5.44 6.51
N PRO A 21 -45.12 5.95 7.03
CA PRO A 21 -46.23 6.38 6.19
C PRO A 21 -45.73 7.45 5.20
N GLY A 22 -46.14 7.34 3.94
CA GLY A 22 -45.81 8.33 2.90
C GLY A 22 -44.43 8.18 2.25
N THR A 23 -43.66 7.11 2.50
CA THR A 23 -42.44 6.83 1.73
C THR A 23 -42.60 5.62 0.81
N GLY A 24 -42.47 5.85 -0.51
CA GLY A 24 -42.50 4.79 -1.51
C GLY A 24 -43.83 4.03 -1.57
N ASP A 25 -43.76 2.70 -1.56
CA ASP A 25 -44.89 1.77 -1.57
C ASP A 25 -45.52 1.55 -0.17
N GLY A 26 -44.99 2.22 0.86
CA GLY A 26 -45.45 2.07 2.25
C GLY A 26 -45.03 0.75 2.91
N THR A 27 -44.20 -0.08 2.28
CA THR A 27 -43.80 -1.40 2.83
C THR A 27 -42.44 -1.42 3.54
N LYS A 28 -41.67 -0.33 3.40
CA LYS A 28 -40.32 -0.18 3.93
C LYS A 28 -40.26 0.95 4.96
N CYS A 29 -39.37 0.81 5.94
CA CYS A 29 -39.01 1.93 6.82
C CYS A 29 -38.10 2.93 6.10
N GLY A 30 -37.93 4.13 6.64
CA GLY A 30 -37.15 5.20 5.98
C GLY A 30 -35.71 4.81 5.62
N ILE A 31 -35.05 3.95 6.40
CA ILE A 31 -33.70 3.48 6.08
C ILE A 31 -33.69 2.60 4.84
N HIS A 32 -34.59 1.61 4.78
CA HIS A 32 -34.69 0.70 3.65
C HIS A 32 -35.21 1.42 2.40
N HIS A 33 -36.10 2.39 2.56
CA HIS A 33 -36.50 3.27 1.47
C HIS A 33 -35.31 4.07 0.92
N ASN A 34 -34.49 4.66 1.78
CA ASN A 34 -33.26 5.35 1.34
C ASN A 34 -32.28 4.41 0.65
N ALA A 35 -32.18 3.15 1.07
CA ALA A 35 -31.38 2.15 0.36
C ALA A 35 -31.92 1.88 -1.05
N ILE A 36 -33.24 1.79 -1.23
CA ILE A 36 -33.88 1.67 -2.54
C ILE A 36 -33.61 2.92 -3.39
N LEU A 37 -33.74 4.12 -2.83
CA LEU A 37 -33.41 5.35 -3.55
C LEU A 37 -31.93 5.39 -3.96
N LYS A 38 -31.04 4.87 -3.11
CA LYS A 38 -29.60 4.87 -3.38
C LYS A 38 -29.21 3.85 -4.46
N TYR A 39 -29.72 2.63 -4.39
CA TYR A 39 -29.25 1.52 -5.22
C TYR A 39 -30.20 1.15 -6.37
N GLY A 40 -31.45 1.58 -6.29
CA GLY A 40 -32.54 1.11 -7.14
C GLY A 40 -33.24 -0.12 -6.52
N PRO A 41 -34.53 -0.32 -6.81
CA PRO A 41 -35.32 -1.41 -6.22
C PRO A 41 -34.83 -2.80 -6.65
N HIS A 42 -34.41 -3.01 -7.90
CA HIS A 42 -33.96 -4.32 -8.39
C HIS A 42 -32.62 -4.70 -7.77
N THR A 43 -31.67 -3.77 -7.76
CA THR A 43 -30.38 -3.97 -7.12
C THR A 43 -30.53 -4.14 -5.61
N ASN A 44 -31.40 -3.37 -4.95
CA ASN A 44 -31.66 -3.54 -3.53
C ASN A 44 -32.26 -4.92 -3.22
N ALA A 45 -33.23 -5.40 -4.00
CA ALA A 45 -33.83 -6.73 -3.81
C ALA A 45 -32.78 -7.86 -3.93
N ARG A 46 -31.87 -7.77 -4.92
CA ARG A 46 -30.76 -8.73 -5.07
C ARG A 46 -29.82 -8.73 -3.86
N ARG A 47 -29.56 -7.55 -3.29
CA ARG A 47 -28.76 -7.42 -2.05
C ARG A 47 -29.47 -8.02 -0.85
N GLU A 48 -30.76 -7.75 -0.69
CA GLU A 48 -31.59 -8.34 0.37
C GLU A 48 -31.59 -9.87 0.31
N LEU A 49 -31.77 -10.45 -0.88
CA LEU A 49 -31.64 -11.91 -1.09
C LEU A 49 -30.23 -12.42 -0.75
N GLY A 50 -29.19 -11.68 -1.14
CA GLY A 50 -27.80 -12.02 -0.78
C GLY A 50 -27.56 -12.00 0.73
N PHE A 51 -28.18 -11.09 1.48
CA PHE A 51 -28.11 -11.06 2.95
C PHE A 51 -28.79 -12.28 3.56
N LEU A 52 -29.97 -12.67 3.07
CA LEU A 52 -30.67 -13.88 3.51
C LEU A 52 -29.83 -15.14 3.28
N ASN A 53 -29.31 -15.32 2.06
CA ASN A 53 -28.50 -16.47 1.70
C ASN A 53 -27.24 -16.60 2.57
N ARG A 54 -26.56 -15.48 2.83
CA ARG A 54 -25.38 -15.47 3.71
C ARG A 54 -25.74 -15.82 5.16
N LYS A 55 -26.85 -15.31 5.68
CA LYS A 55 -27.30 -15.65 7.02
C LYS A 55 -27.66 -17.12 7.12
N GLU A 56 -28.39 -17.67 6.16
CA GLU A 56 -28.77 -19.09 6.16
C GLU A 56 -27.53 -20.00 6.17
N ILE A 57 -26.52 -19.70 5.34
CA ILE A 57 -25.24 -20.44 5.34
C ILE A 57 -24.54 -20.31 6.70
N ALA A 58 -24.47 -19.11 7.26
CA ALA A 58 -23.80 -18.88 8.53
C ALA A 58 -24.50 -19.64 9.68
N ASP A 59 -25.83 -19.56 9.75
CA ASP A 59 -26.64 -20.25 10.75
C ASP A 59 -26.49 -21.78 10.61
N TYR A 60 -26.49 -22.31 9.38
CA TYR A 60 -26.30 -23.73 9.12
C TYR A 60 -24.89 -24.22 9.50
N ASN A 61 -23.84 -23.47 9.14
CA ASN A 61 -22.46 -23.78 9.53
C ASN A 61 -22.29 -23.74 11.05
N ASN A 62 -22.86 -22.75 11.73
CA ASN A 62 -22.80 -22.64 13.19
C ASN A 62 -23.49 -23.84 13.85
N ASN A 63 -24.68 -24.22 13.36
CA ASN A 63 -25.38 -25.40 13.85
C ASN A 63 -24.57 -26.70 13.64
N HIS A 64 -23.98 -26.87 12.46
CA HIS A 64 -23.10 -28.01 12.16
C HIS A 64 -21.91 -28.08 13.12
N ASN A 65 -21.23 -26.96 13.33
CA ASN A 65 -20.09 -26.90 14.25
C ASN A 65 -20.52 -27.23 15.68
N ASN A 66 -21.63 -26.68 16.16
CA ASN A 66 -22.16 -26.99 17.49
C ASN A 66 -22.48 -28.49 17.65
N ILE A 67 -23.11 -29.12 16.64
CA ILE A 67 -23.40 -30.55 16.66
C ILE A 67 -22.09 -31.34 16.66
N ARG A 68 -21.15 -31.02 15.77
CA ARG A 68 -19.86 -31.69 15.67
C ARG A 68 -19.08 -31.61 16.98
N ASP A 69 -19.02 -30.44 17.60
CA ASP A 69 -18.30 -30.22 18.85
C ASP A 69 -18.95 -31.02 20.00
N ALA A 70 -20.29 -31.07 20.05
CA ALA A 70 -21.01 -31.91 21.00
C ALA A 70 -20.72 -33.41 20.80
N GLN A 71 -20.62 -33.90 19.55
CA GLN A 71 -20.27 -35.30 19.28
C GLN A 71 -18.83 -35.64 19.69
N ILE A 72 -17.89 -34.71 19.47
CA ILE A 72 -16.50 -34.85 19.92
C ILE A 72 -16.45 -34.95 21.45
N GLN A 73 -17.17 -34.10 22.16
CA GLN A 73 -17.24 -34.14 23.63
C GLN A 73 -17.84 -35.44 24.17
N GLN A 74 -18.73 -36.09 23.41
CA GLN A 74 -19.32 -37.39 23.75
C GLN A 74 -18.41 -38.59 23.42
N GLY A 75 -17.21 -38.37 22.88
CA GLY A 75 -16.26 -39.44 22.56
C GLY A 75 -16.69 -40.30 21.36
N ILE A 76 -17.51 -39.75 20.45
CA ILE A 76 -17.93 -40.46 19.24
C ILE A 76 -16.74 -40.76 18.33
N ASN A 77 -16.79 -41.90 17.63
CA ASN A 77 -15.74 -42.34 16.72
C ASN A 77 -15.52 -41.39 15.52
N ASN A 78 -14.31 -41.46 14.95
CA ASN A 78 -13.91 -40.63 13.80
C ASN A 78 -14.78 -40.86 12.55
N ASP A 79 -15.29 -42.08 12.36
CA ASP A 79 -16.12 -42.42 11.19
C ASP A 79 -17.45 -41.66 11.19
N THR A 80 -18.08 -41.48 12.36
CA THR A 80 -19.31 -40.70 12.48
C THR A 80 -19.06 -39.22 12.23
N ILE A 81 -17.92 -38.69 12.70
CA ILE A 81 -17.52 -37.29 12.41
C ILE A 81 -17.29 -37.10 10.91
N TRP A 82 -16.65 -38.07 10.25
CA TRP A 82 -16.45 -38.04 8.81
C TRP A 82 -17.78 -38.03 8.06
N LEU A 83 -18.71 -38.92 8.41
CA LEU A 83 -20.04 -38.99 7.79
C LEU A 83 -20.84 -37.69 8.00
N LEU A 84 -20.78 -37.12 9.21
CA LEU A 84 -21.40 -35.84 9.53
C LEU A 84 -20.86 -34.72 8.62
N ASN A 85 -19.54 -34.65 8.43
CA ASN A 85 -18.90 -33.67 7.54
C ASN A 85 -19.24 -33.91 6.06
N ALA A 86 -19.33 -35.17 5.64
CA ALA A 86 -19.73 -35.53 4.28
C ALA A 86 -21.17 -35.09 3.96
N ASN A 87 -22.10 -35.33 4.90
CA ASN A 87 -23.49 -34.87 4.81
C ASN A 87 -23.57 -33.34 4.79
N HIS A 88 -22.85 -32.66 5.67
CA HIS A 88 -22.76 -31.20 5.68
C HIS A 88 -22.26 -30.64 4.34
N ALA A 89 -21.22 -31.25 3.75
CA ALA A 89 -20.71 -30.83 2.45
C ALA A 89 -21.75 -31.04 1.33
N ALA A 90 -22.54 -32.12 1.37
CA ALA A 90 -23.62 -32.38 0.42
C ALA A 90 -24.75 -31.35 0.56
N ASP A 91 -25.21 -31.10 1.78
CA ASP A 91 -26.24 -30.10 2.08
C ASP A 91 -25.80 -28.69 1.67
N MET A 92 -24.53 -28.34 1.91
CA MET A 92 -23.97 -27.06 1.49
C MET A 92 -23.96 -26.89 -0.03
N ARG A 93 -23.70 -27.96 -0.79
CA ARG A 93 -23.81 -27.92 -2.26
C ARG A 93 -25.25 -27.70 -2.69
N LEU A 94 -26.22 -28.39 -2.08
CA LEU A 94 -27.64 -28.22 -2.37
C LEU A 94 -28.15 -26.82 -2.02
N MET A 95 -27.76 -26.29 -0.86
CA MET A 95 -28.11 -24.95 -0.40
C MET A 95 -27.58 -23.89 -1.37
N ARG A 96 -26.30 -23.97 -1.75
CA ARG A 96 -25.70 -23.05 -2.74
C ARG A 96 -26.40 -23.15 -4.09
N ALA A 97 -26.70 -24.35 -4.57
CA ALA A 97 -27.44 -24.54 -5.82
C ALA A 97 -28.83 -23.88 -5.76
N ARG A 98 -29.55 -24.05 -4.64
CA ARG A 98 -30.84 -23.37 -4.40
C ARG A 98 -30.68 -21.85 -4.38
N HIS A 99 -29.68 -21.32 -3.68
CA HIS A 99 -29.40 -19.88 -3.63
C HIS A 99 -29.10 -19.29 -5.02
N THR A 100 -28.32 -20.00 -5.84
CA THR A 100 -28.04 -19.62 -7.23
C THR A 100 -29.31 -19.61 -8.08
N ARG A 101 -30.20 -20.59 -7.91
CA ARG A 101 -31.51 -20.61 -8.59
C ARG A 101 -32.35 -19.40 -8.19
N LEU A 102 -32.52 -19.14 -6.90
CA LEU A 102 -33.28 -17.98 -6.41
C LEU A 102 -32.73 -16.65 -6.95
N GLN A 103 -31.41 -16.50 -7.02
CA GLN A 103 -30.79 -15.30 -7.60
C GLN A 103 -31.04 -15.20 -9.11
N THR A 104 -30.91 -16.31 -9.82
CA THR A 104 -31.19 -16.38 -11.26
C THR A 104 -32.66 -16.05 -11.55
N ASP A 105 -33.59 -16.65 -10.82
CA ASP A 105 -35.03 -16.44 -10.97
C ASP A 105 -35.40 -14.98 -10.71
N LEU A 106 -34.83 -14.37 -9.66
CA LEU A 106 -35.03 -12.95 -9.37
C LEU A 106 -34.53 -12.06 -10.52
N VAL A 107 -33.36 -12.36 -11.09
CA VAL A 107 -32.83 -11.61 -12.24
C VAL A 107 -33.72 -11.80 -13.49
N ILE A 108 -34.24 -13.00 -13.71
CA ILE A 108 -35.17 -13.28 -14.82
C ILE A 108 -36.46 -12.47 -14.63
N GLN A 109 -37.05 -12.48 -13.44
CA GLN A 109 -38.25 -11.69 -13.12
C GLN A 109 -38.03 -10.19 -13.34
N GLN A 110 -36.88 -9.67 -12.89
CA GLN A 110 -36.50 -8.27 -13.09
C GLN A 110 -36.36 -7.92 -14.58
N ARG A 111 -35.71 -8.77 -15.36
CA ARG A 111 -35.57 -8.58 -16.81
C ARG A 111 -36.93 -8.60 -17.52
N GLU A 112 -37.83 -9.49 -17.10
CA GLU A 112 -39.18 -9.54 -17.66
C GLU A 112 -39.99 -8.30 -17.31
N GLU A 113 -39.86 -7.79 -16.08
CA GLU A 113 -40.49 -6.53 -15.68
C GLU A 113 -39.99 -5.36 -16.52
N ILE A 114 -38.68 -5.27 -16.78
CA ILE A 114 -38.10 -4.24 -17.65
C ILE A 114 -38.62 -4.39 -19.08
N ARG A 115 -38.68 -5.62 -19.60
CA ARG A 115 -39.23 -5.89 -20.94
C ARG A 115 -40.69 -5.45 -21.03
N ARG A 116 -41.51 -5.76 -20.02
CA ARG A 116 -42.94 -5.44 -19.97
C ARG A 116 -43.20 -3.94 -19.84
N THR A 117 -42.44 -3.25 -18.98
CA THR A 117 -42.66 -1.83 -18.68
C THR A 117 -41.91 -0.90 -19.62
N GLY A 118 -40.89 -1.40 -20.32
CA GLY A 118 -39.99 -0.61 -21.16
C GLY A 118 -39.05 0.32 -20.37
N VAL A 119 -39.09 0.28 -19.03
CA VAL A 119 -38.35 1.19 -18.16
C VAL A 119 -37.58 0.36 -17.12
N ASP A 120 -36.29 0.63 -16.96
CA ASP A 120 -35.50 0.01 -15.90
C ASP A 120 -35.62 0.83 -14.60
N PRO A 121 -36.24 0.26 -13.53
CA PRO A 121 -36.46 0.96 -12.26
C PRO A 121 -35.18 1.42 -11.55
N ASP A 122 -34.03 0.81 -11.84
CA ASP A 122 -32.74 1.19 -11.24
C ASP A 122 -32.09 2.38 -11.94
N THR A 123 -32.59 2.82 -13.10
CA THR A 123 -31.95 3.87 -13.94
C THR A 123 -31.70 5.16 -13.17
N ALA A 124 -32.72 5.68 -12.48
CA ALA A 124 -32.57 6.92 -11.72
C ALA A 124 -31.54 6.81 -10.58
N ALA A 125 -31.41 5.63 -9.98
CA ALA A 125 -30.40 5.38 -8.95
C ALA A 125 -28.99 5.30 -9.54
N ARG A 126 -28.84 4.65 -10.70
CA ARG A 126 -27.57 4.60 -11.44
C ARG A 126 -27.11 5.98 -11.89
N GLU A 127 -28.00 6.81 -12.39
CA GLU A 127 -27.69 8.19 -12.78
C GLU A 127 -27.21 9.01 -11.58
N ARG A 128 -27.89 8.92 -10.43
CA ARG A 128 -27.44 9.55 -9.19
C ARG A 128 -26.04 9.09 -8.77
N ASP A 129 -25.77 7.78 -8.81
CA ASP A 129 -24.46 7.22 -8.46
C ASP A 129 -23.36 7.69 -9.43
N VAL A 130 -23.66 7.79 -10.74
CA VAL A 130 -22.71 8.35 -11.73
C VAL A 130 -22.42 9.82 -11.43
N ILE A 131 -23.43 10.63 -11.15
CA ILE A 131 -23.27 12.05 -10.78
C ILE A 131 -22.46 12.18 -9.49
N GLU A 132 -22.78 11.40 -8.45
CA GLU A 132 -22.08 11.41 -7.16
C GLU A 132 -20.62 10.98 -7.32
N ARG A 133 -20.34 9.95 -8.13
CA ARG A 133 -18.98 9.50 -8.45
C ARG A 133 -18.20 10.56 -9.21
N ARG A 134 -18.82 11.24 -10.17
CA ARG A 134 -18.20 12.35 -10.91
C ARG A 134 -17.85 13.49 -9.97
N ALA A 135 -18.80 13.94 -9.16
CA ALA A 135 -18.58 14.98 -8.15
C ALA A 135 -17.52 14.58 -7.13
N ARG A 136 -17.46 13.30 -6.72
CA ARG A 136 -16.41 12.79 -5.84
C ARG A 136 -15.03 12.83 -6.51
N ARG A 137 -14.92 12.40 -7.77
CA ARG A 137 -13.67 12.49 -8.55
C ARG A 137 -13.20 13.94 -8.68
N GLU A 138 -14.13 14.86 -8.95
CA GLU A 138 -13.84 16.29 -9.03
C GLU A 138 -13.37 16.86 -7.68
N ARG A 139 -14.02 16.51 -6.56
CA ARG A 139 -13.56 16.90 -5.22
C ARG A 139 -12.15 16.38 -4.92
N ILE A 140 -11.86 15.13 -5.28
CA ILE A 140 -10.53 14.54 -5.11
C ILE A 140 -9.51 15.28 -5.98
N MET A 141 -9.86 15.61 -7.23
CA MET A 141 -8.99 16.37 -8.14
C MET A 141 -8.72 17.78 -7.62
N ILE A 142 -9.75 18.51 -7.17
CA ILE A 142 -9.60 19.84 -6.56
C ILE A 142 -8.72 19.76 -5.32
N HIS A 143 -8.92 18.76 -4.45
CA HIS A 143 -8.10 18.56 -3.27
C HIS A 143 -6.64 18.27 -3.63
N ARG A 144 -6.40 17.40 -4.62
CA ARG A 144 -5.07 17.11 -5.15
C ARG A 144 -4.40 18.35 -5.74
N ASN A 145 -5.13 19.16 -6.51
CA ASN A 145 -4.62 20.40 -7.08
C ASN A 145 -4.28 21.41 -5.98
N ARG A 146 -5.12 21.56 -4.95
CA ARG A 146 -4.80 22.41 -3.80
C ARG A 146 -3.52 21.99 -3.06
N ILE A 147 -3.27 20.69 -2.94
CA ILE A 147 -2.02 20.18 -2.35
C ILE A 147 -0.82 20.54 -3.24
N ILE A 148 -0.97 20.39 -4.56
CA ILE A 148 0.06 20.77 -5.54
C ILE A 148 0.32 22.29 -5.47
N ASP A 149 -0.73 23.11 -5.47
CA ASP A 149 -0.63 24.57 -5.39
C ASP A 149 0.00 25.02 -4.07
N ALA A 150 -0.38 24.41 -2.95
CA ALA A 150 0.23 24.69 -1.64
C ALA A 150 1.72 24.32 -1.63
N ARG A 151 2.10 23.23 -2.30
CA ARG A 151 3.50 22.83 -2.48
C ARG A 151 4.25 23.84 -3.36
N HIS A 152 3.65 24.33 -4.45
CA HIS A 152 4.25 25.39 -5.28
C HIS A 152 4.41 26.70 -4.52
N GLN A 153 3.43 27.11 -3.71
CA GLN A 153 3.54 28.31 -2.89
C GLN A 153 4.62 28.19 -1.82
N ALA A 154 4.78 27.01 -1.20
CA ALA A 154 5.87 26.75 -0.26
C ALA A 154 7.25 26.84 -0.93
N LEU A 155 7.37 26.43 -2.20
CA LEU A 155 8.59 26.57 -3.00
C LEU A 155 8.87 28.02 -3.46
N GLN A 156 7.85 28.88 -3.50
CA GLN A 156 7.98 30.30 -3.89
C GLN A 156 8.23 31.24 -2.70
N GLN A 157 8.20 30.75 -1.45
CA GLN A 157 8.68 31.55 -0.33
C GLN A 157 10.19 31.82 -0.51
N PRO A 158 10.64 33.08 -0.38
CA PRO A 158 12.04 33.42 -0.61
C PRO A 158 12.92 32.80 0.49
N GLN A 159 13.55 31.68 0.15
CA GLN A 159 14.74 31.19 0.83
C GLN A 159 15.88 32.21 0.61
N PRO A 160 16.77 32.45 1.59
CA PRO A 160 17.96 33.27 1.39
C PRO A 160 18.75 32.75 0.19
N GLN A 161 19.01 33.62 -0.78
CA GLN A 161 19.52 33.23 -2.10
C GLN A 161 20.97 32.73 -2.02
N ALA A 162 21.16 31.43 -2.26
CA ALA A 162 22.43 30.90 -2.77
C ALA A 162 22.43 30.97 -4.32
N PRO A 163 23.59 31.12 -4.98
CA PRO A 163 23.66 31.43 -6.40
C PRO A 163 23.10 30.30 -7.27
N ARG A 164 22.23 30.67 -8.21
CA ARG A 164 21.54 29.76 -9.15
C ARG A 164 22.48 29.28 -10.24
N ILE A 165 22.65 27.96 -10.32
CA ILE A 165 23.00 27.25 -11.55
C ILE A 165 21.73 26.54 -12.04
N ALA A 166 21.24 26.86 -13.23
CA ALA A 166 20.25 26.08 -13.96
C ALA A 166 21.01 25.15 -14.95
N PRO A 167 20.46 24.00 -15.44
CA PRO A 167 19.04 23.61 -15.53
C PRO A 167 18.71 22.09 -15.30
N GLN A 168 17.54 21.73 -14.72
CA GLN A 168 17.03 20.33 -14.81
C GLN A 168 15.51 20.12 -14.64
N GLU A 169 14.66 21.16 -14.68
CA GLU A 169 13.21 21.00 -14.43
C GLU A 169 12.44 20.22 -15.52
N ARG A 170 12.96 20.10 -16.76
CA ARG A 170 12.28 19.37 -17.84
C ARG A 170 12.36 17.84 -17.73
N GLN A 171 13.37 17.28 -17.03
CA GLN A 171 13.57 15.83 -16.95
C GLN A 171 12.69 15.14 -15.89
N LEU A 172 12.34 15.85 -14.81
CA LEU A 172 11.57 15.27 -13.69
C LEU A 172 10.11 14.96 -14.06
N ALA A 173 9.49 15.80 -14.89
CA ALA A 173 8.12 15.60 -15.34
C ALA A 173 7.99 14.39 -16.29
N GLU A 174 8.99 14.18 -17.15
CA GLU A 174 9.08 13.04 -18.06
C GLU A 174 9.40 11.74 -17.28
N PHE A 175 10.32 11.79 -16.30
CA PHE A 175 10.63 10.67 -15.40
C PHE A 175 9.43 10.24 -14.53
N ALA A 176 8.64 11.19 -14.03
CA ALA A 176 7.45 10.90 -13.23
C ALA A 176 6.29 10.34 -14.06
N ALA A 177 6.26 10.63 -15.36
CA ALA A 177 5.26 10.13 -16.30
C ALA A 177 5.62 8.75 -16.90
N ASP A 178 6.87 8.30 -16.75
CA ASP A 178 7.35 7.03 -17.31
C ASP A 178 6.93 5.82 -16.43
N PRO A 179 6.01 4.95 -16.89
CA PRO A 179 5.60 3.75 -16.17
C PRO A 179 6.70 2.67 -16.12
N GLN A 180 7.85 2.88 -16.78
CA GLN A 180 9.00 1.98 -16.80
C GLN A 180 10.20 2.52 -15.99
N ASN A 181 10.07 3.63 -15.27
CA ASN A 181 11.18 4.24 -14.52
C ASN A 181 11.82 3.30 -13.46
N VAL A 182 11.09 2.28 -13.00
CA VAL A 182 11.56 1.20 -12.11
C VAL A 182 12.61 0.27 -12.74
N HIS A 183 12.84 0.41 -14.05
CA HIS A 183 13.85 -0.31 -14.83
C HIS A 183 15.10 0.54 -15.15
N THR A 184 15.16 1.81 -14.70
CA THR A 184 16.37 2.64 -14.84
C THR A 184 17.51 2.16 -13.95
N VAL A 185 18.76 2.32 -14.39
CA VAL A 185 19.95 1.85 -13.66
C VAL A 185 20.00 2.49 -12.26
N GLU A 186 19.59 3.74 -12.16
CA GLU A 186 19.52 4.53 -10.93
C GLU A 186 18.46 3.95 -9.98
N ALA A 187 17.24 3.66 -10.47
CA ALA A 187 16.18 3.07 -9.66
C ALA A 187 16.54 1.65 -9.18
N VAL A 188 17.19 0.86 -10.04
CA VAL A 188 17.68 -0.48 -9.67
C VAL A 188 18.76 -0.39 -8.59
N THR A 189 19.75 0.48 -8.77
CA THR A 189 20.85 0.69 -7.81
C THR A 189 20.32 1.18 -6.46
N HIS A 190 19.38 2.13 -6.49
CA HIS A 190 18.70 2.62 -5.29
C HIS A 190 17.93 1.52 -4.58
N THR A 191 17.15 0.73 -5.32
CA THR A 191 16.40 -0.40 -4.76
C THR A 191 17.33 -1.43 -4.13
N LYS A 192 18.43 -1.81 -4.79
CA LYS A 192 19.44 -2.73 -4.24
C LYS A 192 20.02 -2.25 -2.91
N ARG A 193 20.28 -0.95 -2.78
CA ARG A 193 20.78 -0.35 -1.53
C ARG A 193 19.74 -0.42 -0.41
N ILE A 194 18.49 -0.09 -0.71
CA ILE A 194 17.40 -0.22 0.27
C ILE A 194 17.24 -1.68 0.70
N VAL A 195 17.25 -2.60 -0.25
CA VAL A 195 17.19 -4.04 0.04
C VAL A 195 18.31 -4.43 1.00
N ALA A 196 19.56 -4.05 0.75
CA ALA A 196 20.68 -4.35 1.64
C ALA A 196 20.42 -3.84 3.07
N ARG A 197 19.95 -2.60 3.22
CA ARG A 197 19.64 -2.00 4.52
C ARG A 197 18.48 -2.68 5.24
N VAL A 198 17.39 -2.96 4.53
CA VAL A 198 16.20 -3.65 5.09
C VAL A 198 16.57 -5.07 5.53
N ARG A 199 17.46 -5.75 4.81
CA ARG A 199 17.89 -7.12 5.12
C ARG A 199 18.75 -7.23 6.39
N GLU A 200 19.23 -6.11 6.94
CA GLU A 200 19.89 -6.09 8.25
C GLU A 200 18.91 -6.27 9.42
N ILE A 201 17.60 -6.12 9.18
CA ILE A 201 16.58 -6.36 10.21
C ILE A 201 16.57 -7.86 10.56
N PRO A 202 16.75 -8.22 11.85
CA PRO A 202 16.77 -9.62 12.26
C PRO A 202 15.40 -10.28 12.09
N VAL A 203 15.38 -11.44 11.41
CA VAL A 203 14.16 -12.24 11.18
C VAL A 203 14.22 -13.54 11.99
N PRO A 204 13.30 -13.76 12.95
CA PRO A 204 13.22 -15.01 13.71
C PRO A 204 12.88 -16.21 12.82
N GLU A 205 13.22 -17.42 13.27
CA GLU A 205 13.11 -18.64 12.45
C GLU A 205 11.70 -18.92 11.92
N GLY A 206 10.66 -18.74 12.74
CA GLY A 206 9.26 -18.93 12.30
C GLY A 206 8.75 -17.89 11.30
N TYR A 207 9.52 -16.83 11.04
CA TYR A 207 9.22 -15.79 10.06
C TYR A 207 10.13 -15.86 8.84
N ARG A 208 11.17 -16.69 8.86
CA ARG A 208 12.17 -16.71 7.80
C ARG A 208 11.65 -17.42 6.56
N TRP A 209 11.68 -16.70 5.44
CA TRP A 209 11.35 -17.23 4.14
C TRP A 209 12.22 -18.44 3.81
N ASN A 210 11.57 -19.46 3.25
CA ASN A 210 12.19 -20.65 2.69
C ASN A 210 11.25 -21.26 1.65
N THR A 211 11.73 -22.23 0.88
CA THR A 211 10.98 -22.85 -0.23
C THR A 211 10.07 -24.01 0.20
N HIS A 212 10.18 -24.48 1.44
CA HIS A 212 9.50 -25.70 1.91
C HIS A 212 8.26 -25.41 2.77
N ILE A 213 8.30 -24.34 3.56
CA ILE A 213 7.29 -23.99 4.55
C ILE A 213 7.04 -22.48 4.46
N VAL A 214 5.78 -22.11 4.24
CA VAL A 214 5.36 -20.70 4.25
C VAL A 214 5.49 -20.13 5.67
N SER A 215 6.20 -19.01 5.80
CA SER A 215 6.41 -18.35 7.09
C SER A 215 5.13 -17.72 7.65
N LYS A 216 5.15 -17.34 8.94
CA LYS A 216 4.04 -16.63 9.59
C LYS A 216 3.77 -15.25 9.00
N THR A 217 4.75 -14.64 8.33
CA THR A 217 4.69 -13.26 7.80
C THR A 217 3.44 -13.00 6.99
N ILE A 218 3.14 -13.86 6.00
CA ILE A 218 2.01 -13.62 5.09
C ILE A 218 0.67 -13.69 5.80
N GLY A 219 0.48 -14.70 6.65
CA GLY A 219 -0.78 -14.87 7.39
C GLY A 219 -1.05 -13.69 8.31
N GLU A 220 -0.02 -13.21 9.00
CA GLU A 220 -0.13 -12.04 9.88
C GLU A 220 -0.39 -10.76 9.10
N ILE A 221 0.32 -10.50 8.00
CA ILE A 221 0.06 -9.32 7.15
C ILE A 221 -1.39 -9.30 6.65
N ILE A 222 -1.90 -10.43 6.15
CA ILE A 222 -3.28 -10.51 5.63
C ILE A 222 -4.28 -10.21 6.76
N ALA A 223 -4.07 -10.78 7.94
CA ALA A 223 -4.97 -10.61 9.08
C ALA A 223 -4.92 -9.20 9.67
N GLU A 224 -3.73 -8.67 9.90
CA GLU A 224 -3.52 -7.40 10.60
C GLU A 224 -3.76 -6.19 9.69
N CYS A 225 -3.29 -6.23 8.44
CA CYS A 225 -3.49 -5.12 7.50
C CYS A 225 -4.85 -5.18 6.79
N GLN A 226 -5.60 -6.28 6.95
CA GLN A 226 -6.90 -6.52 6.32
C GLN A 226 -6.84 -6.30 4.80
N LEU A 227 -5.91 -7.00 4.15
CA LEU A 227 -5.73 -6.92 2.70
C LEU A 227 -6.98 -7.42 1.96
N ASN A 228 -7.28 -6.81 0.81
CA ASN A 228 -8.31 -7.37 -0.07
C ASN A 228 -7.78 -8.64 -0.77
N ALA A 229 -8.69 -9.46 -1.29
CA ALA A 229 -8.34 -10.77 -1.87
C ALA A 229 -7.34 -10.70 -3.03
N HIS A 230 -7.42 -9.66 -3.87
CA HIS A 230 -6.51 -9.51 -5.01
C HIS A 230 -5.10 -9.11 -4.57
N ALA A 231 -4.99 -8.16 -3.64
CA ALA A 231 -3.72 -7.76 -3.04
C ALA A 231 -3.06 -8.93 -2.30
N ALA A 232 -3.84 -9.67 -1.50
CA ALA A 232 -3.36 -10.86 -0.80
C ALA A 232 -2.85 -11.95 -1.76
N ALA A 233 -3.58 -12.21 -2.86
CA ALA A 233 -3.16 -13.18 -3.87
C ALA A 233 -1.88 -12.75 -4.60
N GLN A 234 -1.79 -11.49 -5.02
CA GLN A 234 -0.59 -10.94 -5.67
C GLN A 234 0.64 -11.04 -4.75
N MET A 235 0.51 -10.58 -3.50
CA MET A 235 1.57 -10.65 -2.51
C MET A 235 2.00 -12.09 -2.25
N PHE A 236 1.05 -13.02 -2.06
CA PHE A 236 1.35 -14.44 -1.85
C PHE A 236 2.09 -15.05 -3.04
N ASN A 237 1.66 -14.77 -4.26
CA ASN A 237 2.31 -15.28 -5.47
C ASN A 237 3.77 -14.80 -5.60
N GLN A 238 4.04 -13.52 -5.30
CA GLN A 238 5.41 -13.01 -5.29
C GLN A 238 6.23 -13.59 -4.14
N TYR A 239 5.59 -13.80 -2.98
CA TYR A 239 6.24 -14.36 -1.79
C TYR A 239 6.71 -15.79 -1.98
N VAL A 240 5.90 -16.68 -2.57
CA VAL A 240 6.29 -18.08 -2.77
C VAL A 240 7.19 -18.30 -3.99
N SER A 241 7.43 -17.26 -4.78
CA SER A 241 8.27 -17.33 -5.97
C SER A 241 9.76 -17.41 -5.58
N PRO A 242 10.51 -18.42 -6.04
CA PRO A 242 11.95 -18.47 -5.84
C PRO A 242 12.69 -17.49 -6.78
N VAL A 243 12.01 -16.83 -7.72
CA VAL A 243 12.66 -16.01 -8.74
C VAL A 243 13.55 -14.92 -8.11
N ALA A 244 14.81 -14.86 -8.57
CA ALA A 244 15.70 -13.76 -8.25
C ALA A 244 15.24 -12.48 -8.97
N ILE A 245 15.25 -11.36 -8.26
CA ILE A 245 14.86 -10.05 -8.79
C ILE A 245 16.10 -9.15 -8.77
N TYR A 246 16.37 -8.47 -9.89
CA TYR A 246 17.57 -7.63 -10.10
C TYR A 246 18.91 -8.37 -9.87
N ASP A 247 18.94 -9.69 -10.08
CA ASP A 247 20.12 -10.53 -9.85
C ASP A 247 20.66 -10.45 -8.41
N ILE A 248 19.80 -10.21 -7.42
CA ILE A 248 20.19 -10.11 -6.02
C ILE A 248 20.34 -11.52 -5.42
N GLU A 249 19.23 -12.23 -5.20
CA GLU A 249 19.23 -13.62 -4.72
C GLU A 249 17.86 -14.29 -4.93
N GLU A 250 17.85 -15.62 -4.83
CA GLU A 250 16.63 -16.43 -4.86
C GLU A 250 15.68 -16.05 -3.72
N GLY A 251 14.39 -15.90 -4.04
CA GLY A 251 13.34 -15.59 -3.05
C GLY A 251 13.47 -14.22 -2.40
N ILE A 252 14.20 -13.28 -3.03
CA ILE A 252 14.49 -11.97 -2.42
C ILE A 252 13.23 -11.20 -2.00
N TYR A 253 12.13 -11.32 -2.76
CA TYR A 253 10.87 -10.66 -2.40
C TYR A 253 10.38 -11.11 -1.02
N GLY A 254 10.33 -12.43 -0.78
CA GLY A 254 9.86 -12.96 0.49
C GLY A 254 10.79 -12.62 1.65
N LYS A 255 12.10 -12.71 1.42
CA LYS A 255 13.14 -12.32 2.37
C LYS A 255 13.06 -10.85 2.79
N VAL A 256 12.81 -9.94 1.85
CA VAL A 256 12.62 -8.50 2.14
C VAL A 256 11.30 -8.28 2.87
N LEU A 257 10.22 -8.95 2.44
CA LEU A 257 8.92 -8.80 3.08
C LEU A 257 8.93 -9.26 4.55
N ASP A 258 9.65 -10.34 4.87
CA ASP A 258 9.83 -10.78 6.26
C ASP A 258 10.52 -9.72 7.12
N SER A 259 11.62 -9.15 6.61
CA SER A 259 12.37 -8.09 7.27
C SER A 259 11.48 -6.85 7.49
N VAL A 260 10.79 -6.39 6.45
CA VAL A 260 9.83 -5.27 6.54
C VAL A 260 8.79 -5.56 7.61
N TRP A 261 8.20 -6.76 7.63
CA TRP A 261 7.17 -7.11 8.61
C TRP A 261 7.70 -7.13 10.03
N GLN A 262 8.91 -7.64 10.27
CA GLN A 262 9.51 -7.59 11.61
C GLN A 262 9.70 -6.15 12.09
N TYR A 263 10.10 -5.24 11.20
CA TYR A 263 10.19 -3.83 11.53
C TYR A 263 8.82 -3.22 11.87
N VAL A 264 7.80 -3.47 11.03
CA VAL A 264 6.43 -2.98 11.28
C VAL A 264 5.90 -3.47 12.62
N LYS A 265 6.15 -4.73 12.97
CA LYS A 265 5.71 -5.31 14.26
C LYS A 265 6.36 -4.68 15.47
N ALA A 266 7.65 -4.35 15.38
CA ALA A 266 8.42 -3.76 16.46
C ALA A 266 8.24 -2.25 16.57
N SER A 267 7.68 -1.60 15.54
CA SER A 267 7.55 -0.15 15.47
C SER A 267 6.43 0.38 16.41
N PRO A 268 6.65 1.51 17.09
CA PRO A 268 5.57 2.23 17.79
C PRO A 268 4.50 2.75 16.82
N ASP A 269 4.85 3.01 15.57
CA ASP A 269 3.96 3.52 14.51
C ASP A 269 3.30 2.39 13.70
N LYS A 270 3.16 1.21 14.30
CA LYS A 270 2.66 0.00 13.66
C LYS A 270 1.37 0.21 12.88
N GLU A 271 0.40 0.94 13.45
CA GLU A 271 -0.90 1.15 12.79
C GLU A 271 -0.78 1.92 11.46
N ASP A 272 0.09 2.93 11.41
CA ASP A 272 0.31 3.72 10.20
C ASP A 272 1.14 2.95 9.19
N LEU A 273 2.15 2.22 9.63
CA LEU A 273 2.90 1.30 8.77
C LEU A 273 2.02 0.19 8.18
N CYS A 274 1.04 -0.34 8.93
CA CYS A 274 0.04 -1.28 8.42
C CYS A 274 -0.85 -0.64 7.33
N LYS A 275 -1.24 0.63 7.47
CA LYS A 275 -1.98 1.36 6.44
C LYS A 275 -1.14 1.57 5.18
N ILE A 276 0.14 1.95 5.34
CA ILE A 276 1.08 2.12 4.22
C ILE A 276 1.28 0.79 3.50
N LEU A 277 1.60 -0.28 4.22
CA LEU A 277 1.75 -1.62 3.67
C LEU A 277 0.49 -2.04 2.90
N LYS A 278 -0.70 -1.83 3.46
CA LYS A 278 -1.96 -2.13 2.78
C LYS A 278 -2.12 -1.38 1.46
N ASN A 279 -1.77 -0.09 1.44
CA ASN A 279 -1.86 0.73 0.24
C ASN A 279 -0.85 0.25 -0.82
N GLU A 280 0.40 0.01 -0.45
CA GLU A 280 1.43 -0.50 -1.37
C GLU A 280 1.06 -1.88 -1.92
N MET A 281 0.51 -2.78 -1.09
CA MET A 281 0.02 -4.10 -1.55
C MET A 281 -1.16 -3.99 -2.52
N THR A 282 -2.00 -2.96 -2.36
CA THR A 282 -3.12 -2.72 -3.29
C THR A 282 -2.63 -2.13 -4.60
N ASP A 283 -1.66 -1.23 -4.55
CA ASP A 283 -1.07 -0.62 -5.74
C ASP A 283 -0.17 -1.58 -6.53
N ASN A 284 0.33 -2.64 -5.88
CA ASN A 284 1.08 -3.73 -6.51
C ASN A 284 0.26 -4.59 -7.48
N ILE A 285 -1.07 -4.50 -7.46
CA ILE A 285 -1.94 -5.34 -8.29
C ILE A 285 -1.66 -5.04 -9.77
N GLY A 286 -1.24 -6.08 -10.51
CA GLY A 286 -0.93 -5.98 -11.93
C GLY A 286 0.50 -5.49 -12.24
N MET A 287 1.35 -5.24 -11.23
CA MET A 287 2.74 -4.88 -11.43
C MET A 287 3.65 -6.12 -11.59
N CYS A 288 4.80 -5.94 -12.26
CA CYS A 288 5.83 -6.96 -12.39
C CYS A 288 6.59 -7.21 -11.07
N ALA A 289 7.38 -8.28 -11.00
CA ALA A 289 8.16 -8.64 -9.80
C ALA A 289 9.10 -7.51 -9.33
N GLN A 290 9.78 -6.84 -10.26
CA GLN A 290 10.65 -5.69 -9.98
C GLN A 290 9.88 -4.51 -9.36
N GLY A 291 8.73 -4.15 -9.92
CA GLY A 291 7.85 -3.13 -9.35
C GLY A 291 7.27 -3.50 -7.98
N ASN A 292 6.98 -4.79 -7.76
CA ASN A 292 6.52 -5.27 -6.46
C ASN A 292 7.63 -5.14 -5.39
N LEU A 293 8.88 -5.47 -5.75
CA LEU A 293 10.02 -5.35 -4.85
C LEU A 293 10.34 -3.89 -4.50
N SER A 294 10.32 -2.98 -5.47
CA SER A 294 10.59 -1.56 -5.20
C SER A 294 9.54 -0.93 -4.30
N ARG A 295 8.26 -1.29 -4.47
CA ARG A 295 7.18 -0.79 -3.59
C ARG A 295 7.29 -1.29 -2.16
N ILE A 296 7.64 -2.56 -1.93
CA ILE A 296 7.85 -3.03 -0.54
C ILE A 296 9.04 -2.34 0.14
N CYS A 297 10.07 -1.99 -0.63
CA CYS A 297 11.22 -1.23 -0.13
C CYS A 297 10.82 0.17 0.34
N ASN A 298 9.77 0.76 -0.24
CA ASN A 298 9.30 2.10 0.11
C ASN A 298 8.37 2.14 1.34
N ILE A 299 7.90 1.00 1.86
CA ILE A 299 7.01 0.95 3.04
C ILE A 299 7.68 1.60 4.26
N LEU A 300 9.00 1.43 4.40
CA LEU A 300 9.76 1.97 5.53
C LEU A 300 10.36 3.36 5.24
N ALA A 301 10.02 3.98 4.11
CA ALA A 301 10.53 5.29 3.76
C ALA A 301 10.05 6.34 4.76
N GLY A 302 10.99 7.06 5.38
CA GLY A 302 10.71 8.02 6.45
C GLY A 302 10.54 7.41 7.84
N TYR A 303 10.57 6.08 7.98
CA TYR A 303 10.55 5.38 9.28
C TYR A 303 11.91 4.74 9.59
N MET A 304 12.59 4.21 8.57
CA MET A 304 13.91 3.62 8.71
C MET A 304 14.98 4.53 8.11
N GLU A 305 16.02 4.84 8.89
CA GLU A 305 17.18 5.56 8.40
C GLU A 305 17.89 4.79 7.28
N GLY A 306 18.16 5.49 6.18
CA GLY A 306 18.74 4.90 4.97
C GLY A 306 17.71 4.35 3.97
N VAL A 307 16.41 4.39 4.30
CA VAL A 307 15.33 3.96 3.41
C VAL A 307 14.50 5.16 2.94
N GLY A 308 14.36 5.33 1.62
CA GLY A 308 13.65 6.45 0.99
C GLY A 308 14.51 7.22 -0.03
N PRO A 309 13.98 8.32 -0.60
CA PRO A 309 14.78 9.22 -1.44
C PRO A 309 15.92 9.78 -0.59
N GLN A 310 17.14 9.39 -0.94
CA GLN A 310 18.34 9.92 -0.28
C GLN A 310 18.66 11.26 -0.92
N GLU A 311 18.98 12.24 -0.07
CA GLU A 311 19.68 13.46 -0.47
C GLU A 311 20.88 13.05 -1.33
N SER A 312 20.95 13.57 -2.56
CA SER A 312 22.09 13.33 -3.45
C SER A 312 23.38 13.80 -2.80
N LEU A 313 24.53 13.26 -3.22
CA LEU A 313 25.83 13.70 -2.71
C LEU A 313 25.96 15.23 -2.83
N SER A 314 25.57 15.79 -3.97
CA SER A 314 25.59 17.22 -4.21
C SER A 314 24.64 18.03 -3.32
N GLU A 315 23.43 17.54 -3.05
CA GLU A 315 22.50 18.20 -2.11
C GLU A 315 23.04 18.14 -0.68
N ARG A 316 23.63 17.01 -0.28
CA ARG A 316 24.20 16.82 1.05
C ARG A 316 25.40 17.74 1.26
N LEU A 317 26.36 17.71 0.32
CA LEU A 317 27.52 18.58 0.35
C LEU A 317 27.11 20.06 0.27
N GLY A 318 26.12 20.39 -0.57
CA GLY A 318 25.53 21.72 -0.68
C GLY A 318 24.86 22.21 0.60
N ARG A 319 24.52 21.34 1.55
CA ARG A 319 24.01 21.71 2.87
C ARG A 319 25.11 21.82 3.93
N VAL A 320 26.11 20.93 3.92
CA VAL A 320 27.10 20.85 5.01
C VAL A 320 28.35 21.71 4.78
N LEU A 321 28.69 22.03 3.52
CA LEU A 321 29.87 22.85 3.20
C LEU A 321 29.65 24.36 3.38
N PRO A 322 28.51 24.97 2.99
CA PRO A 322 28.34 26.43 3.12
C PRO A 322 28.46 26.99 4.54
N PRO A 323 28.01 26.32 5.62
CA PRO A 323 28.22 26.79 6.99
C PRO A 323 29.70 26.97 7.36
N LEU A 324 30.62 26.25 6.70
CA LEU A 324 32.06 26.38 6.98
C LEU A 324 32.61 27.76 6.61
N LEU A 325 31.95 28.52 5.72
CA LEU A 325 32.32 29.91 5.39
C LEU A 325 32.27 30.85 6.60
N GLN A 326 31.54 30.47 7.66
CA GLN A 326 31.49 31.24 8.91
C GLN A 326 32.73 31.02 9.80
N ILE A 327 33.61 30.08 9.45
CA ILE A 327 34.88 29.87 10.13
C ILE A 327 35.89 30.89 9.58
N GLU A 328 36.36 31.79 10.45
CA GLU A 328 37.34 32.84 10.12
C GLU A 328 38.73 32.28 9.80
N ASP A 329 39.13 31.20 10.48
CA ASP A 329 40.40 30.51 10.21
C ASP A 329 40.28 29.62 8.96
N ALA A 330 40.92 30.06 7.87
CA ALA A 330 40.93 29.37 6.59
C ALA A 330 41.54 27.95 6.68
N ALA A 331 42.56 27.75 7.52
CA ALA A 331 43.20 26.43 7.64
C ALA A 331 42.25 25.43 8.32
N GLU A 332 41.56 25.86 9.37
CA GLU A 332 40.56 25.05 10.06
C GLU A 332 39.33 24.79 9.18
N ARG A 333 38.88 25.79 8.41
CA ARG A 333 37.80 25.67 7.44
C ARG A 333 38.08 24.60 6.38
N ILE A 334 39.25 24.65 5.76
CA ILE A 334 39.68 23.67 4.74
C ILE A 334 39.85 22.29 5.37
N ARG A 335 40.44 22.19 6.57
CA ARG A 335 40.59 20.91 7.28
C ARG A 335 39.24 20.24 7.53
N GLN A 336 38.24 21.00 7.98
CA GLN A 336 36.88 20.47 8.19
C GLN A 336 36.20 20.08 6.87
N ALA A 337 36.40 20.84 5.80
CA ALA A 337 35.90 20.48 4.47
C ALA A 337 36.50 19.15 3.97
N CYS A 338 37.81 18.96 4.11
CA CYS A 338 38.49 17.70 3.75
C CYS A 338 37.97 16.50 4.55
N VAL A 339 37.72 16.68 5.86
CA VAL A 339 37.12 15.62 6.70
C VAL A 339 35.72 15.26 6.19
N ILE A 340 34.87 16.25 5.90
CA ILE A 340 33.52 16.03 5.38
C ILE A 340 33.55 15.33 4.02
N LEU A 341 34.45 15.71 3.11
CA LEU A 341 34.59 15.08 1.80
C LEU A 341 35.07 13.63 1.91
N ALA A 342 36.02 13.36 2.81
CA ALA A 342 36.50 12.01 3.09
C ALA A 342 35.39 11.12 3.71
N GLU A 343 34.65 11.64 4.69
CA GLU A 343 33.52 10.94 5.33
C GLU A 343 32.40 10.63 4.32
N ASN A 344 32.21 11.49 3.32
CA ASN A 344 31.23 11.30 2.24
C ASN A 344 31.80 10.55 1.03
N LYS A 345 33.02 10.01 1.12
CA LYS A 345 33.69 9.19 0.09
C LYS A 345 33.80 9.89 -1.27
N VAL A 346 33.96 11.22 -1.27
CA VAL A 346 34.25 11.98 -2.49
C VAL A 346 35.67 11.61 -2.93
N SER A 347 35.87 11.36 -4.22
CA SER A 347 37.19 11.00 -4.73
C SER A 347 38.14 12.21 -4.64
N ALA A 348 39.40 11.98 -4.27
CA ALA A 348 40.37 13.07 -4.03
C ALA A 348 40.60 13.99 -5.23
N ASN A 349 40.37 13.48 -6.45
CA ASN A 349 40.43 14.27 -7.69
C ASN A 349 39.24 15.23 -7.89
N GLU A 350 38.16 15.07 -7.13
CA GLU A 350 36.96 15.90 -7.18
C GLU A 350 36.92 16.92 -6.04
N TRP A 351 37.87 16.87 -5.10
CA TRP A 351 37.83 17.72 -3.90
C TRP A 351 37.96 19.21 -4.22
N ASP A 352 38.77 19.58 -5.21
CA ASP A 352 38.98 20.99 -5.57
C ASP A 352 37.67 21.67 -5.95
N THR A 353 36.80 20.97 -6.68
CA THR A 353 35.49 21.48 -7.11
C THR A 353 34.60 21.87 -5.93
N TRP A 354 34.84 21.30 -4.74
CA TRP A 354 34.07 21.55 -3.53
C TRP A 354 34.78 22.45 -2.52
N ILE A 355 36.11 22.48 -2.51
CA ILE A 355 36.93 23.27 -1.58
C ILE A 355 37.20 24.68 -2.12
N GLU A 356 37.39 24.83 -3.43
CA GLU A 356 37.64 26.14 -4.09
C GLU A 356 36.62 27.22 -3.71
N PRO A 357 35.30 26.95 -3.64
CA PRO A 357 34.32 27.95 -3.22
C PRO A 357 34.40 28.36 -1.73
N LEU A 358 35.22 27.67 -0.92
CA LEU A 358 35.44 27.95 0.50
C LEU A 358 36.72 28.77 0.74
N MET A 359 37.37 29.25 -0.32
CA MET A 359 38.65 29.96 -0.26
C MET A 359 38.54 31.35 -0.89
N ASP A 360 39.24 32.33 -0.30
CA ASP A 360 39.47 33.63 -0.92
C ASP A 360 40.69 33.57 -1.87
N GLU A 361 40.86 34.53 -2.79
CA GLU A 361 41.95 34.52 -3.79
C GLU A 361 43.35 34.36 -3.17
N GLU A 362 43.62 34.96 -2.00
CA GLU A 362 44.89 34.82 -1.26
C GLU A 362 45.08 33.43 -0.60
N GLN A 363 44.01 32.67 -0.41
CA GLN A 363 44.02 31.35 0.26
C GLN A 363 44.14 30.18 -0.72
N ILE A 364 43.83 30.41 -2.01
CA ILE A 364 43.98 29.43 -3.09
C ILE A 364 45.47 29.07 -3.26
N GLU A 365 46.36 30.07 -3.26
CA GLU A 365 47.82 29.85 -3.34
C GLU A 365 48.38 29.07 -2.12
N PHE A 366 47.82 29.30 -0.93
CA PHE A 366 48.21 28.58 0.28
C PHE A 366 47.71 27.13 0.29
N TYR A 367 46.53 26.87 -0.27
CA TYR A 367 45.97 25.53 -0.41
C TYR A 367 46.74 24.66 -1.40
N GLU A 368 47.21 25.23 -2.53
CA GLU A 368 48.06 24.48 -3.48
C GLU A 368 49.35 23.97 -2.80
N LEU A 369 49.95 24.79 -1.92
CA LEU A 369 51.13 24.42 -1.13
C LEU A 369 50.85 23.29 -0.12
N ILE A 370 49.70 23.34 0.56
CA ILE A 370 49.27 22.31 1.52
C ILE A 370 48.89 21.01 0.80
N ARG A 371 48.26 21.11 -0.37
CA ARG A 371 47.83 19.98 -1.19
C ARG A 371 49.00 19.16 -1.72
N GLU A 372 50.08 19.81 -2.15
CA GLU A 372 51.32 19.11 -2.52
C GLU A 372 51.88 18.31 -1.34
N GLN A 373 51.82 18.83 -0.11
CA GLN A 373 52.25 18.10 1.09
C GLN A 373 51.33 16.92 1.43
N PHE A 374 50.00 17.08 1.33
CA PHE A 374 49.04 16.00 1.57
C PHE A 374 49.11 14.87 0.53
N ASN A 375 49.27 15.19 -0.75
CA ASN A 375 49.46 14.19 -1.81
C ASN A 375 50.79 13.44 -1.65
N THR A 376 51.82 14.08 -1.10
CA THR A 376 53.09 13.43 -0.79
C THR A 376 52.95 12.45 0.38
N ILE A 377 52.14 12.77 1.39
CA ILE A 377 51.90 11.88 2.55
C ILE A 377 51.01 10.68 2.17
N ASN A 378 50.00 10.86 1.34
CA ASN A 378 49.11 9.77 0.92
C ASN A 378 49.76 8.81 -0.09
N ASN A 379 50.74 9.27 -0.89
CA ASN A 379 51.56 8.38 -1.74
C ASN A 379 52.62 7.57 -0.98
N ILE A 380 52.82 7.83 0.32
CA ILE A 380 53.72 7.05 1.19
C ILE A 380 52.96 5.94 1.96
N ILE A 381 51.63 5.99 1.97
CA ILE A 381 50.77 5.08 2.77
C ILE A 381 49.96 4.08 1.90
N THR A 382 50.02 4.19 0.57
CA THR A 382 49.73 3.09 -0.36
C THR A 382 50.98 2.31 -0.71
#